data_AF-A0A0S8KAM3-F1
#
_entry.id   AF-A0A0S8KAM3-F1
#
_cell.length_a   1.000
_cell.length_b   1.000
_cell.length_c   1.000
_cell.angle_alpha   90.00
_cell.angle_beta   90.00
_cell.angle_gamma   90.00
#
_symmetry.space_group_name_H-M   'P 1'
#
loop_
_entity.id
_entity.type
_entity.pdbx_description
1 polymer ?
#
loop_
_entity_poly.entity_id
_entity_poly.type
_entity_poly.pdbx_seq_one_letter_code
_entity_poly.pdbx_strand_id
1 'polypeptide(L)'
;MSICTCDILVGNLREGDATSMHTFALTRLLQGQGVDVRIHCNDPVGPLPADIQRLAHTTHLDDNVPVADLTILQYPLWYPLAERFRKVPGIKVFWYHGVTPPALWGTDTQRDGLTRAEAGTELAWHAHLAVTTSPFTAQELHRHSHYPQGRIRIVPLGVDIAAFRQKPPPPALHSLRRKWKLEGKRVLLYTGRVAGNKRIDLLIQALECLKDMYPDLHLLVVGNTKSTQAYREMTAKLRAQAEQLRLTCRVTFTGWVPSIVPYYHLAEIYVSASQHEGFGVPLIEAMAAGVPVIASASGAMPWVLNAQTSDAEAAGLVFPAGDVDALVGQITRVLEEPAVRKTLIKRGYHRVADFSEEQFNHRAAKVLHEAEALARQGPPPAAYRPKNSLYDQADVALRRYRVRSRVPILGPLIEWIRYNSTTHIKEAYLDRIIEQQVLHNRLLADEIFQLKAEITRLRDEWGRDAESDELAKDNLDDSH
;
A
#
# COMPACT_ATOMS: atom_id res chain seq x y z
N MET A 1 25.17 -1.03 -17.22
CA MET A 1 24.67 0.03 -16.33
C MET A 1 25.83 0.92 -15.95
N SER A 2 25.66 2.25 -16.00
CA SER A 2 26.67 3.18 -15.44
C SER A 2 26.54 3.35 -13.92
N ILE A 3 25.62 2.63 -13.29
CA ILE A 3 25.29 2.70 -11.87
C ILE A 3 26.27 1.81 -11.12
N CYS A 4 27.13 2.40 -10.30
CA CYS A 4 28.06 1.67 -9.44
C CYS A 4 27.59 1.63 -7.99
N THR A 5 26.83 2.65 -7.56
CA THR A 5 26.34 2.80 -6.18
C THR A 5 24.82 3.05 -6.14
N CYS A 6 24.13 2.44 -5.18
CA CYS A 6 22.69 2.61 -4.99
C CYS A 6 22.33 2.78 -3.51
N ASP A 7 21.59 3.85 -3.21
CA ASP A 7 20.96 4.06 -1.90
C ASP A 7 19.48 3.68 -1.98
N ILE A 8 19.03 2.84 -1.04
CA ILE A 8 17.61 2.53 -0.84
C ILE A 8 17.15 3.22 0.43
N LEU A 9 16.21 4.14 0.31
CA LEU A 9 15.56 4.79 1.46
C LEU A 9 14.30 4.00 1.82
N VAL A 10 14.16 3.57 3.07
CA VAL A 10 13.01 2.80 3.55
C VAL A 10 12.63 3.19 4.98
N GLY A 11 11.33 3.13 5.31
CA GLY A 11 10.84 3.46 6.65
C GLY A 11 11.31 2.45 7.69
N ASN A 12 10.98 1.17 7.48
CA ASN A 12 11.43 0.07 8.31
C ASN A 12 11.73 -1.18 7.47
N LEU A 13 12.54 -2.08 8.05
CA LEU A 13 12.82 -3.40 7.49
C LEU A 13 12.49 -4.47 8.51
N ARG A 14 11.64 -5.42 8.13
CA ARG A 14 11.24 -6.57 8.94
C ARG A 14 10.94 -7.78 8.07
N GLU A 15 11.42 -8.94 8.48
CA GLU A 15 11.08 -10.19 7.79
C GLU A 15 9.58 -10.49 7.86
N GLY A 16 9.02 -10.95 6.74
CA GLY A 16 7.59 -11.23 6.59
C GLY A 16 6.71 -10.02 6.28
N ASP A 17 7.26 -8.80 6.17
CA ASP A 17 6.56 -7.64 5.60
C ASP A 17 6.81 -7.54 4.08
N ALA A 18 5.76 -7.28 3.30
CA ALA A 18 5.86 -7.29 1.83
C ALA A 18 6.82 -6.21 1.28
N THR A 19 6.87 -5.02 1.88
CA THR A 19 7.77 -3.94 1.44
C THR A 19 9.23 -4.29 1.75
N SER A 20 9.44 -4.94 2.90
CA SER A 20 10.76 -5.42 3.31
C SER A 20 11.25 -6.55 2.42
N MET A 21 10.41 -7.55 2.14
CA MET A 21 10.75 -8.65 1.22
C MET A 21 11.07 -8.13 -0.18
N HIS A 22 10.29 -7.17 -0.67
CA HIS A 22 10.57 -6.47 -1.92
C HIS A 22 11.93 -5.75 -1.90
N THR A 23 12.25 -5.05 -0.81
CA THR A 23 13.53 -4.38 -0.64
C THR A 23 14.68 -5.38 -0.67
N PHE A 24 14.53 -6.56 -0.04
CA PHE A 24 15.55 -7.61 -0.10
C PHE A 24 15.76 -8.14 -1.52
N ALA A 25 14.67 -8.42 -2.25
CA ALA A 25 14.74 -8.90 -3.63
C ALA A 25 15.45 -7.88 -4.54
N LEU A 26 15.10 -6.60 -4.41
CA LEU A 26 15.72 -5.52 -5.17
C LEU A 26 17.20 -5.35 -4.84
N THR A 27 17.56 -5.42 -3.56
CA THR A 27 18.96 -5.39 -3.11
C THR A 27 19.77 -6.53 -3.73
N ARG A 28 19.25 -7.76 -3.69
CA ARG A 28 19.92 -8.94 -4.27
C ARG A 28 20.07 -8.83 -5.78
N LEU A 29 19.07 -8.31 -6.49
CA LEU A 29 19.14 -8.03 -7.92
C LEU A 29 20.28 -7.06 -8.24
N LEU A 30 20.36 -5.94 -7.52
CA LEU A 30 21.40 -4.91 -7.71
C LEU A 30 22.80 -5.44 -7.37
N GLN A 31 22.95 -6.18 -6.27
CA GLN A 31 24.22 -6.82 -5.93
C GLN A 31 24.66 -7.85 -6.98
N GLY A 32 23.72 -8.62 -7.52
CA GLY A 32 23.98 -9.55 -8.63
C GLY A 32 24.44 -8.86 -9.92
N GLN A 33 24.17 -7.56 -10.07
CA GLN A 33 24.65 -6.70 -11.16
C GLN A 33 25.96 -5.97 -10.82
N GLY A 34 26.57 -6.23 -9.66
CA GLY A 34 27.81 -5.60 -9.21
C GLY A 34 27.63 -4.19 -8.65
N VAL A 35 26.41 -3.80 -8.30
CA VAL A 35 26.13 -2.50 -7.68
C VAL A 35 26.39 -2.56 -6.18
N ASP A 36 27.11 -1.57 -5.65
CA ASP A 36 27.28 -1.37 -4.21
C ASP A 36 26.00 -0.77 -3.62
N VAL A 37 25.32 -1.50 -2.74
CA VAL A 37 23.99 -1.14 -2.22
C VAL A 37 24.06 -0.79 -0.75
N ARG A 38 23.46 0.34 -0.38
CA ARG A 38 23.29 0.79 1.00
C ARG A 38 21.81 0.99 1.30
N ILE A 39 21.32 0.48 2.43
CA ILE A 39 19.92 0.59 2.81
C ILE A 39 19.79 1.47 4.04
N HIS A 40 19.18 2.63 3.84
CA HIS A 40 18.96 3.64 4.86
C HIS A 40 17.56 3.46 5.47
N CYS A 41 17.53 3.01 6.73
CA CYS A 41 16.30 2.80 7.49
C CYS A 41 16.00 4.00 8.38
N ASN A 42 14.76 4.49 8.36
CA ASN A 42 14.32 5.51 9.32
C ASN A 42 14.25 4.93 10.74
N ASP A 43 13.66 3.75 10.89
CA ASP A 43 13.53 3.05 12.16
C ASP A 43 14.77 2.21 12.48
N PRO A 44 15.03 1.91 13.77
CA PRO A 44 16.12 1.01 14.15
C PRO A 44 16.06 -0.35 13.43
N VAL A 45 17.18 -0.75 12.85
CA VAL A 45 17.32 -2.02 12.14
C VAL A 45 17.27 -3.17 13.14
N GLY A 46 16.21 -4.00 13.04
CA GLY A 46 16.08 -5.24 13.81
C GLY A 46 16.88 -6.39 13.18
N PRO A 47 16.67 -7.63 13.64
CA PRO A 47 17.28 -8.81 13.04
C PRO A 47 16.82 -8.99 11.58
N LEU A 48 17.77 -9.17 10.67
CA LEU A 48 17.56 -9.40 9.23
C LEU A 48 18.42 -10.58 8.75
N PRO A 49 18.13 -11.14 7.56
CA PRO A 49 19.04 -12.06 6.88
C PRO A 49 20.46 -11.48 6.75
N ALA A 50 21.49 -12.32 6.95
CA ALA A 50 22.88 -11.86 7.08
C ALA A 50 23.40 -11.09 5.84
N ASP A 51 22.94 -11.47 4.65
CA ASP A 51 23.28 -10.81 3.38
C ASP A 51 22.75 -9.37 3.31
N ILE A 52 21.59 -9.10 3.92
CA ILE A 52 20.96 -7.79 4.02
C ILE A 52 21.45 -7.00 5.24
N GLN A 53 21.63 -7.68 6.37
CA GLN A 53 21.99 -7.07 7.67
C GLN A 53 23.25 -6.19 7.56
N ARG A 54 24.23 -6.62 6.77
CA ARG A 54 25.49 -5.91 6.54
C ARG A 54 25.36 -4.63 5.69
N LEU A 55 24.22 -4.45 5.00
CA LEU A 55 23.97 -3.34 4.09
C LEU A 55 22.99 -2.30 4.68
N ALA A 56 22.27 -2.68 5.74
CA ALA A 56 21.21 -1.89 6.33
C ALA A 56 21.68 -1.15 7.58
N HIS A 57 21.42 0.15 7.63
CA HIS A 57 21.76 1.00 8.77
C HIS A 57 20.68 2.05 9.04
N THR A 58 20.51 2.36 10.32
CA THR A 58 19.63 3.45 10.75
C THR A 58 20.24 4.77 10.28
N THR A 59 19.43 5.61 9.62
CA THR A 59 19.84 6.93 9.11
C THR A 59 18.79 7.96 9.49
N HIS A 60 19.22 9.06 10.09
CA HIS A 60 18.37 10.22 10.38
C HIS A 60 18.39 11.21 9.20
N LEU A 61 17.37 12.07 9.14
CA LEU A 61 17.20 13.01 8.02
C LEU A 61 18.43 13.92 7.81
N ASP A 62 19.01 14.39 8.92
CA ASP A 62 20.11 15.36 8.92
C ASP A 62 21.51 14.72 8.83
N ASP A 63 21.59 13.38 8.81
CA ASP A 63 22.87 12.68 8.72
C ASP A 63 23.57 12.98 7.37
N ASN A 64 24.89 13.10 7.42
CA ASN A 64 25.67 13.21 6.19
C ASN A 64 25.86 11.80 5.59
N VAL A 65 25.33 11.59 4.39
CA VAL A 65 25.39 10.31 3.67
C VAL A 65 26.11 10.54 2.35
N PRO A 66 27.07 9.69 1.95
CA PRO A 66 27.77 9.87 0.68
C PRO A 66 26.80 9.76 -0.49
N VAL A 67 27.09 10.48 -1.57
CA VAL A 67 26.27 10.47 -2.79
C VAL A 67 26.30 9.08 -3.46
N ALA A 68 25.16 8.63 -3.94
CA ALA A 68 25.02 7.45 -4.79
C ALA A 68 24.60 7.84 -6.22
N ASP A 69 24.91 6.99 -7.20
CA ASP A 69 24.51 7.16 -8.60
C ASP A 69 22.99 7.00 -8.77
N LEU A 70 22.39 6.11 -7.98
CA LEU A 70 20.97 5.81 -7.94
C LEU A 70 20.43 5.92 -6.51
N THR A 71 19.28 6.56 -6.34
CA THR A 71 18.49 6.50 -5.12
C THR A 71 17.10 5.94 -5.40
N ILE A 72 16.70 4.91 -4.65
CA ILE A 72 15.36 4.31 -4.69
C ILE A 72 14.64 4.64 -3.39
N LEU A 73 13.49 5.30 -3.48
CA LEU A 73 12.61 5.55 -2.33
C LEU A 73 11.51 4.48 -2.26
N GLN A 74 11.56 3.62 -1.24
CA GLN A 74 10.48 2.67 -0.94
C GLN A 74 9.38 3.39 -0.16
N TYR A 75 8.21 3.60 -0.77
CA TYR A 75 7.15 4.45 -0.22
C TYR A 75 5.87 3.66 0.12
N PRO A 76 5.84 2.94 1.25
CA PRO A 76 4.61 2.33 1.77
C PRO A 76 3.77 3.31 2.60
N LEU A 77 4.43 4.24 3.28
CA LEU A 77 3.89 5.28 4.15
C LEU A 77 4.91 6.42 4.19
N TRP A 78 4.51 7.59 4.68
CA TRP A 78 5.45 8.68 4.95
C TRP A 78 6.31 8.37 6.18
N TYR A 79 7.59 8.73 6.10
CA TYR A 79 8.55 8.72 7.22
C TYR A 79 9.59 9.84 7.02
N PRO A 80 10.17 10.40 8.10
CA PRO A 80 11.06 11.57 8.03
C PRO A 80 12.19 11.45 7.00
N LEU A 81 12.89 10.31 6.97
CA LEU A 81 13.99 10.08 6.03
C LEU A 81 13.58 10.19 4.55
N ALA A 82 12.30 9.97 4.20
CA ALA A 82 11.81 10.11 2.83
C ALA A 82 11.98 11.54 2.28
N GLU A 83 11.97 12.57 3.14
CA GLU A 83 12.16 13.96 2.72
C GLU A 83 13.55 14.22 2.11
N ARG A 84 14.54 13.36 2.44
CA ARG A 84 15.88 13.41 1.84
C ARG A 84 15.83 13.26 0.32
N PHE A 85 14.86 12.49 -0.19
CA PHE A 85 14.68 12.20 -1.62
C PHE A 85 14.53 13.46 -2.50
N ARG A 86 14.09 14.58 -1.93
CA ARG A 86 14.00 15.86 -2.65
C ARG A 86 15.37 16.43 -3.05
N LYS A 87 16.40 16.14 -2.26
CA LYS A 87 17.71 16.78 -2.35
C LYS A 87 18.81 15.86 -2.85
N VAL A 88 18.60 14.54 -2.81
CA VAL A 88 19.61 13.58 -3.29
C VAL A 88 19.88 13.83 -4.79
N PRO A 89 21.17 13.93 -5.19
CA PRO A 89 21.54 14.00 -6.59
C PRO A 89 21.45 12.61 -7.24
N GLY A 90 21.75 12.52 -8.54
CA GLY A 90 21.76 11.26 -9.28
C GLY A 90 20.39 10.80 -9.77
N ILE A 91 20.34 9.56 -10.23
CA ILE A 91 19.13 8.90 -10.73
C ILE A 91 18.20 8.66 -9.54
N LYS A 92 16.90 8.87 -9.74
CA LYS A 92 15.89 8.83 -8.67
C LYS A 92 14.68 8.03 -9.11
N VAL A 93 14.36 6.99 -8.34
CA VAL A 93 13.21 6.11 -8.57
C VAL A 93 12.30 6.14 -7.35
N PHE A 94 11.02 6.42 -7.56
CA PHE A 94 10.00 6.42 -6.51
C PHE A 94 9.19 5.13 -6.58
N TRP A 95 9.35 4.23 -5.61
CA TRP A 95 8.65 2.95 -5.57
C TRP A 95 7.46 2.99 -4.63
N TYR A 96 6.27 3.11 -5.20
CA TYR A 96 5.01 3.27 -4.47
C TYR A 96 4.33 1.93 -4.17
N HIS A 97 3.96 1.71 -2.90
CA HIS A 97 3.32 0.45 -2.46
C HIS A 97 1.81 0.57 -2.18
N GLY A 98 1.25 1.76 -2.36
CA GLY A 98 -0.14 2.06 -2.04
C GLY A 98 -0.30 2.52 -0.59
N VAL A 99 -0.85 3.71 -0.40
CA VAL A 99 -1.14 4.27 0.93
C VAL A 99 -2.60 3.98 1.24
N THR A 100 -2.86 3.34 2.38
CA THR A 100 -4.23 3.09 2.82
C THR A 100 -4.95 4.40 3.11
N PRO A 101 -6.13 4.64 2.52
CA PRO A 101 -6.89 5.85 2.78
C PRO A 101 -7.22 6.03 4.27
N PRO A 102 -7.03 7.23 4.85
CA PRO A 102 -7.32 7.54 6.26
C PRO A 102 -8.73 7.11 6.71
N ALA A 103 -9.72 7.27 5.82
CA ALA A 103 -11.12 6.93 6.05
C ALA A 103 -11.34 5.41 6.25
N LEU A 104 -10.46 4.57 5.70
CA LEU A 104 -10.59 3.11 5.77
C LEU A 104 -9.82 2.50 6.95
N TRP A 105 -9.13 3.29 7.76
CA TRP A 105 -8.23 2.75 8.79
C TRP A 105 -8.96 2.09 9.98
N GLY A 106 -10.22 2.48 10.24
CA GLY A 106 -11.08 1.88 11.28
C GLY A 106 -10.75 2.31 12.73
N THR A 107 -9.78 3.21 12.91
CA THR A 107 -9.44 3.88 14.16
C THR A 107 -8.94 5.30 13.88
N ASP A 108 -9.01 6.19 14.87
CA ASP A 108 -8.42 7.54 14.81
C ASP A 108 -6.90 7.50 15.03
N THR A 109 -6.41 6.44 15.69
CA THR A 109 -4.99 6.20 15.93
C THR A 109 -4.23 6.06 14.60
N GLN A 110 -3.16 6.84 14.41
CA GLN A 110 -2.32 6.87 13.19
C GLN A 110 -3.00 7.42 11.92
N ARG A 111 -4.25 7.93 11.99
CA ARG A 111 -4.93 8.51 10.82
C ARG A 111 -4.16 9.67 10.20
N ASP A 112 -3.62 10.58 11.02
CA ASP A 112 -2.80 11.71 10.56
C ASP A 112 -1.58 11.26 9.73
N GLY A 113 -0.95 10.14 10.12
CA GLY A 113 0.19 9.59 9.41
C GLY A 113 -0.19 9.08 8.01
N LEU A 114 -1.41 8.56 7.85
CA LEU A 114 -1.95 8.17 6.56
C LEU A 114 -2.26 9.39 5.70
N THR A 115 -2.87 10.43 6.27
CA THR A 115 -3.14 11.69 5.56
C THR A 115 -1.84 12.32 5.06
N ARG A 116 -0.81 12.32 5.92
CA ARG A 116 0.53 12.76 5.52
C ARG A 116 1.15 11.88 4.45
N ALA A 117 0.91 10.57 4.49
CA ALA A 117 1.41 9.63 3.47
C ALA A 117 0.74 9.82 2.11
N GLU A 118 -0.56 10.14 2.06
CA GLU A 118 -1.22 10.49 0.81
C GLU A 118 -0.66 11.79 0.23
N ALA A 119 -0.59 12.85 1.03
CA ALA A 119 -0.01 14.13 0.61
C ALA A 119 1.48 13.99 0.22
N GLY A 120 2.20 13.11 0.92
CA GLY A 120 3.60 12.80 0.74
C GLY A 120 3.93 12.04 -0.57
N THR A 121 2.91 11.62 -1.32
CA THR A 121 3.10 11.08 -2.67
C THR A 121 3.63 12.11 -3.66
N GLU A 122 3.60 13.41 -3.31
CA GLU A 122 4.21 14.48 -4.11
C GLU A 122 5.74 14.34 -4.23
N LEU A 123 6.38 13.55 -3.35
CA LEU A 123 7.76 13.12 -3.50
C LEU A 123 8.03 12.41 -4.84
N ALA A 124 7.02 11.81 -5.48
CA ALA A 124 7.14 11.21 -6.81
C ALA A 124 7.65 12.21 -7.86
N TRP A 125 7.30 13.50 -7.76
CA TRP A 125 7.81 14.54 -8.67
C TRP A 125 9.31 14.76 -8.61
N HIS A 126 9.98 14.28 -7.55
CA HIS A 126 11.43 14.30 -7.44
C HIS A 126 12.08 13.11 -8.14
N ALA A 127 11.31 12.14 -8.66
CA ALA A 127 11.81 10.97 -9.34
C ALA A 127 11.78 11.10 -10.87
N HIS A 128 12.80 10.55 -11.51
CA HIS A 128 12.84 10.40 -12.97
C HIS A 128 11.77 9.43 -13.45
N LEU A 129 11.50 8.40 -12.64
CA LEU A 129 10.52 7.35 -12.88
C LEU A 129 9.86 6.91 -11.58
N ALA A 130 8.54 6.69 -11.61
CA ALA A 130 7.81 6.06 -10.52
C ALA A 130 7.48 4.62 -10.88
N VAL A 131 7.53 3.75 -9.88
CA VAL A 131 7.23 2.32 -10.01
C VAL A 131 6.12 1.96 -9.04
N THR A 132 5.11 1.24 -9.51
CA THR A 132 4.00 0.76 -8.69
C THR A 132 3.85 -0.74 -8.84
N THR A 133 3.10 -1.37 -7.94
CA THR A 133 2.94 -2.83 -7.89
C THR A 133 1.77 -3.35 -8.72
N SER A 134 0.81 -2.50 -9.06
CA SER A 134 -0.39 -2.87 -9.81
C SER A 134 -0.95 -1.69 -10.63
N PRO A 135 -1.86 -1.94 -11.58
CA PRO A 135 -2.60 -0.87 -12.24
C PRO A 135 -3.39 0.00 -11.26
N PHE A 136 -3.93 -0.59 -10.20
CA PHE A 136 -4.64 0.13 -9.15
C PHE A 136 -3.73 1.15 -8.45
N THR A 137 -2.53 0.74 -8.02
CA THR A 137 -1.58 1.66 -7.36
C THR A 137 -0.99 2.68 -8.33
N ALA A 138 -0.90 2.38 -9.63
CA ALA A 138 -0.53 3.36 -10.65
C ALA A 138 -1.58 4.48 -10.77
N GLN A 139 -2.85 4.11 -10.85
CA GLN A 139 -3.96 5.07 -10.88
C GLN A 139 -4.05 5.87 -9.57
N GLU A 140 -3.87 5.20 -8.43
CA GLU A 140 -3.86 5.85 -7.11
C GLU A 140 -2.74 6.88 -6.98
N LEU A 141 -1.51 6.54 -7.36
CA LEU A 141 -0.39 7.47 -7.36
C LEU A 141 -0.68 8.69 -8.23
N HIS A 142 -1.19 8.48 -9.44
CA HIS A 142 -1.54 9.57 -10.34
C HIS A 142 -2.67 10.43 -9.77
N ARG A 143 -3.69 9.83 -9.17
CA ARG A 143 -4.82 10.55 -8.55
C ARG A 143 -4.36 11.42 -7.37
N HIS A 144 -3.46 10.92 -6.53
CA HIS A 144 -3.00 11.65 -5.34
C HIS A 144 -1.96 12.74 -5.64
N SER A 145 -1.03 12.47 -6.56
CA SER A 145 0.12 13.34 -6.79
C SER A 145 0.08 14.10 -8.12
N HIS A 146 -0.81 13.72 -9.04
CA HIS A 146 -0.79 14.13 -10.45
C HIS A 146 0.51 13.79 -11.19
N TYR A 147 1.33 12.88 -10.66
CA TYR A 147 2.57 12.46 -11.32
C TYR A 147 2.28 11.90 -12.73
N PRO A 148 3.08 12.21 -13.77
CA PRO A 148 2.74 11.89 -15.15
C PRO A 148 2.61 10.38 -15.40
N GLN A 149 1.47 9.93 -15.92
CA GLN A 149 1.21 8.50 -16.19
C GLN A 149 2.27 7.88 -17.11
N GLY A 150 2.77 8.64 -18.09
CA GLY A 150 3.84 8.20 -19.00
C GLY A 150 5.16 7.88 -18.30
N ARG A 151 5.36 8.32 -17.05
CA ARG A 151 6.53 8.03 -16.19
C ARG A 151 6.21 7.06 -15.05
N ILE A 152 5.05 6.39 -15.09
CA ILE A 152 4.70 5.33 -14.14
C ILE A 152 4.90 3.97 -14.81
N ARG A 153 5.60 3.05 -14.15
CA ARG A 153 5.75 1.66 -14.60
C ARG A 153 5.20 0.72 -13.55
N ILE A 154 4.54 -0.34 -14.00
CA ILE A 154 3.98 -1.37 -13.12
C ILE A 154 4.98 -2.52 -13.06
N VAL A 155 5.52 -2.79 -11.87
CA VAL A 155 6.39 -3.92 -11.57
C VAL A 155 5.74 -4.71 -10.42
N PRO A 156 5.04 -5.81 -10.72
CA PRO A 156 4.44 -6.68 -9.71
C PRO A 156 5.50 -7.23 -8.76
N LEU A 157 5.15 -7.38 -7.48
CA LEU A 157 6.09 -7.94 -6.49
C LEU A 157 6.39 -9.41 -6.80
N GLY A 158 7.64 -9.81 -6.59
CA GLY A 158 8.08 -11.20 -6.71
C GLY A 158 7.75 -12.00 -5.46
N VAL A 159 7.26 -13.23 -5.66
CA VAL A 159 6.98 -14.21 -4.59
C VAL A 159 7.77 -15.48 -4.86
N ASP A 160 8.35 -16.07 -3.82
CA ASP A 160 9.00 -17.39 -3.88
C ASP A 160 7.93 -18.49 -4.03
N ILE A 161 7.48 -18.70 -5.26
CA ILE A 161 6.43 -19.68 -5.58
C ILE A 161 6.84 -21.10 -5.16
N ALA A 162 8.13 -21.42 -5.19
CA ALA A 162 8.61 -22.76 -4.83
C ALA A 162 8.44 -23.04 -3.34
N ALA A 163 8.75 -22.06 -2.48
CA ALA A 163 8.56 -22.20 -1.02
C ALA A 163 7.10 -22.49 -0.65
N PHE A 164 6.13 -21.82 -1.29
CA PHE A 164 4.71 -22.05 -1.00
C PHE A 164 4.15 -23.35 -1.61
N ARG A 165 4.79 -23.89 -2.65
CA ARG A 165 4.43 -25.21 -3.19
C ARG A 165 4.92 -26.36 -2.31
N GLN A 166 5.96 -26.14 -1.51
CA GLN A 166 6.56 -27.17 -0.68
C GLN A 166 5.69 -27.46 0.55
N LYS A 167 4.83 -28.47 0.44
CA LYS A 167 3.97 -28.91 1.54
C LYS A 167 4.81 -29.39 2.74
N PRO A 168 4.61 -28.83 3.95
CA PRO A 168 5.28 -29.29 5.16
C PRO A 168 4.93 -30.75 5.51
N PRO A 169 5.81 -31.47 6.22
CA PRO A 169 5.58 -32.85 6.56
C PRO A 169 4.36 -33.02 7.50
N PRO A 170 3.60 -34.14 7.40
CA PRO A 170 2.37 -34.32 8.19
C PRO A 170 2.51 -34.08 9.70
N PRO A 171 3.60 -34.50 10.39
CA PRO A 171 3.77 -34.21 11.82
C PRO A 171 3.80 -32.71 12.17
N ALA A 172 4.35 -31.86 11.28
CA ALA A 172 4.37 -30.41 11.47
C ALA A 172 2.96 -29.83 11.36
N LEU A 173 2.19 -30.26 10.35
CA LEU A 173 0.80 -29.82 10.17
C LEU A 173 -0.11 -30.30 11.30
N HIS A 174 0.04 -31.55 11.76
CA HIS A 174 -0.70 -32.07 12.91
C HIS A 174 -0.39 -31.30 14.20
N SER A 175 0.88 -31.01 14.46
CA SER A 175 1.28 -30.22 15.64
C SER A 175 0.72 -28.81 15.57
N LEU A 176 0.69 -28.20 14.38
CA LEU A 176 0.10 -26.88 14.18
C LEU A 176 -1.42 -26.88 14.36
N ARG A 177 -2.12 -27.92 13.89
CA ARG A 177 -3.56 -28.09 14.14
C ARG A 177 -3.85 -28.19 15.63
N ARG A 178 -3.12 -29.03 16.38
CA ARG A 178 -3.26 -29.14 17.85
C ARG A 178 -3.03 -27.80 18.55
N LYS A 179 -1.96 -27.09 18.19
CA LYS A 179 -1.60 -25.80 18.77
C LYS A 179 -2.75 -24.79 18.70
N TRP A 180 -3.49 -24.79 17.60
CA TRP A 180 -4.58 -23.85 17.35
C TRP A 180 -5.98 -24.47 17.50
N LYS A 181 -6.08 -25.69 18.04
CA LYS A 181 -7.35 -26.44 18.24
C LYS A 181 -8.15 -26.61 16.94
N LEU A 182 -7.46 -26.95 15.85
CA LEU A 182 -8.02 -27.10 14.49
C LEU A 182 -8.19 -28.56 14.08
N GLU A 183 -8.11 -29.53 14.99
CA GLU A 183 -8.37 -30.93 14.69
C GLU A 183 -9.83 -31.12 14.24
N GLY A 184 -10.03 -31.78 13.09
CA GLY A 184 -11.35 -31.96 12.49
C GLY A 184 -12.01 -30.67 11.99
N LYS A 185 -11.28 -29.54 11.93
CA LYS A 185 -11.80 -28.25 11.46
C LYS A 185 -11.40 -27.96 10.01
N ARG A 186 -12.34 -27.40 9.26
CA ARG A 186 -12.13 -26.78 7.94
C ARG A 186 -11.73 -25.33 8.14
N VAL A 187 -10.63 -24.90 7.52
CA VAL A 187 -9.99 -23.61 7.84
C VAL A 187 -10.25 -22.60 6.73
N LEU A 188 -10.94 -21.51 7.08
CA LEU A 188 -10.90 -20.25 6.34
C LEU A 188 -9.68 -19.46 6.81
N LEU A 189 -8.72 -19.23 5.93
CA LEU A 189 -7.49 -18.53 6.25
C LEU A 189 -7.55 -17.08 5.78
N TYR A 190 -7.22 -16.16 6.69
CA TYR A 190 -6.79 -14.82 6.36
C TYR A 190 -5.34 -14.65 6.82
N THR A 191 -4.52 -14.03 5.97
CA THR A 191 -3.15 -13.61 6.34
C THR A 191 -2.97 -12.12 6.08
N GLY A 192 -2.36 -11.42 7.02
CA GLY A 192 -2.07 -9.99 6.88
C GLY A 192 -2.22 -9.19 8.18
N ARG A 193 -2.04 -7.88 8.07
CA ARG A 193 -2.18 -6.95 9.20
C ARG A 193 -3.64 -6.92 9.68
N VAL A 194 -3.87 -6.79 10.99
CA VAL A 194 -5.22 -6.60 11.54
C VAL A 194 -5.53 -5.10 11.56
N ALA A 195 -5.95 -4.58 10.41
CA ALA A 195 -6.27 -3.16 10.19
C ALA A 195 -7.69 -3.00 9.62
N GLY A 196 -8.31 -1.83 9.83
CA GLY A 196 -9.71 -1.60 9.44
C GLY A 196 -9.97 -1.84 7.96
N ASN A 197 -9.05 -1.43 7.09
CA ASN A 197 -9.20 -1.56 5.64
C ASN A 197 -9.20 -3.02 5.16
N LYS A 198 -8.80 -3.97 6.02
CA LYS A 198 -8.79 -5.41 5.73
C LYS A 198 -10.13 -6.08 5.97
N ARG A 199 -11.05 -5.37 6.62
CA ARG A 199 -12.44 -5.76 6.86
C ARG A 199 -12.62 -7.19 7.38
N ILE A 200 -11.79 -7.58 8.34
CA ILE A 200 -11.88 -8.89 9.00
C ILE A 200 -13.23 -9.05 9.72
N ASP A 201 -13.91 -7.95 10.06
CA ASP A 201 -15.28 -7.92 10.57
C ASP A 201 -16.26 -8.64 9.64
N LEU A 202 -16.10 -8.50 8.31
CA LEU A 202 -16.94 -9.17 7.32
C LEU A 202 -16.68 -10.68 7.28
N LEU A 203 -15.44 -11.11 7.53
CA LEU A 203 -15.11 -12.54 7.60
C LEU A 203 -15.76 -13.19 8.82
N ILE A 204 -15.85 -12.46 9.94
CA ILE A 204 -16.54 -12.92 11.15
C ILE A 204 -18.06 -12.98 10.90
N GLN A 205 -18.64 -11.99 10.20
CA GLN A 205 -20.06 -12.00 9.81
C GLN A 205 -20.38 -13.16 8.86
N ALA A 206 -19.55 -13.40 7.84
CA ALA A 206 -19.73 -14.54 6.95
C ALA A 206 -19.66 -15.89 7.71
N LEU A 207 -18.73 -16.01 8.66
CA LEU A 207 -18.66 -17.20 9.52
C LEU A 207 -19.92 -17.35 10.38
N GLU A 208 -20.55 -16.25 10.81
CA GLU A 208 -21.82 -16.29 11.52
C GLU A 208 -22.93 -16.90 10.67
N CYS A 209 -23.09 -16.42 9.43
CA CYS A 209 -24.10 -16.92 8.50
C CYS A 209 -23.93 -18.42 8.19
N LEU A 210 -22.68 -18.90 8.23
CA LEU A 210 -22.31 -20.27 7.87
C LEU A 210 -22.27 -21.24 9.07
N LYS A 211 -22.41 -20.76 10.30
CA LYS A 211 -22.04 -21.53 11.51
C LYS A 211 -22.89 -22.79 11.74
N ASP A 212 -24.15 -22.77 11.30
CA ASP A 212 -25.09 -23.88 11.48
C ASP A 212 -24.95 -24.92 10.35
N MET A 213 -24.72 -24.47 9.12
CA MET A 213 -24.49 -25.34 7.96
C MET A 213 -23.13 -26.04 8.03
N TYR A 214 -22.11 -25.34 8.53
CA TYR A 214 -20.74 -25.85 8.61
C TYR A 214 -20.20 -25.71 10.05
N PRO A 215 -20.58 -26.61 10.97
CA PRO A 215 -20.20 -26.53 12.39
C PRO A 215 -18.70 -26.71 12.66
N ASP A 216 -17.97 -27.25 11.68
CA ASP A 216 -16.54 -27.49 11.68
C ASP A 216 -15.72 -26.38 10.99
N LEU A 217 -16.37 -25.35 10.43
CA LEU A 217 -15.71 -24.21 9.80
C LEU A 217 -15.09 -23.27 10.84
N HIS A 218 -13.84 -22.87 10.61
CA HIS A 218 -13.04 -22.07 11.53
C HIS A 218 -12.28 -20.97 10.81
N LEU A 219 -12.39 -19.73 11.29
CA LEU A 219 -11.63 -18.59 10.77
C LEU A 219 -10.29 -18.48 11.50
N LEU A 220 -9.20 -18.67 10.76
CA LEU A 220 -7.83 -18.50 11.24
C LEU A 220 -7.25 -17.20 10.70
N VAL A 221 -7.05 -16.23 11.59
CA VAL A 221 -6.48 -14.91 11.30
C VAL A 221 -5.00 -14.93 11.67
N VAL A 222 -4.15 -14.99 10.66
CA VAL A 222 -2.69 -15.03 10.82
C VAL A 222 -2.07 -13.70 10.48
N GLY A 223 -1.48 -13.06 11.47
CA GLY A 223 -0.77 -11.81 11.25
C GLY A 223 -0.81 -10.87 12.44
N ASN A 224 -0.24 -9.69 12.23
CA ASN A 224 0.12 -8.82 13.34
C ASN A 224 -1.10 -8.19 14.01
N THR A 225 -1.27 -8.49 15.30
CA THR A 225 -2.39 -8.05 16.14
C THR A 225 -2.02 -6.97 17.15
N LYS A 226 -0.72 -6.67 17.33
CA LYS A 226 -0.29 -5.91 18.52
C LYS A 226 0.90 -4.97 18.37
N SER A 227 1.56 -4.91 17.21
CA SER A 227 2.77 -4.08 17.07
C SER A 227 2.49 -2.59 17.11
N THR A 228 1.27 -2.14 16.78
CA THR A 228 0.85 -0.75 16.89
C THR A 228 -0.40 -0.67 17.76
N GLN A 229 -0.66 0.53 18.30
CA GLN A 229 -1.88 0.78 19.05
C GLN A 229 -3.13 0.58 18.18
N ALA A 230 -3.08 0.99 16.90
CA ALA A 230 -4.17 0.76 15.94
C ALA A 230 -4.50 -0.73 15.77
N TYR A 231 -3.48 -1.61 15.66
CA TYR A 231 -3.73 -3.05 15.52
C TYR A 231 -4.30 -3.67 16.79
N ARG A 232 -3.89 -3.19 17.97
CA ARG A 232 -4.46 -3.64 19.25
C ARG A 232 -5.94 -3.29 19.36
N GLU A 233 -6.29 -2.04 19.05
CA GLU A 233 -7.67 -1.55 19.05
C GLU A 233 -8.53 -2.35 18.06
N MET A 234 -8.02 -2.56 16.84
CA MET A 234 -8.74 -3.32 15.82
C MET A 234 -8.94 -4.78 16.25
N THR A 235 -7.89 -5.43 16.77
CA THR A 235 -7.99 -6.80 17.28
C THR A 235 -8.99 -6.91 18.43
N ALA A 236 -9.03 -5.92 19.34
CA ALA A 236 -9.99 -5.90 20.44
C ALA A 236 -11.43 -5.79 19.95
N LYS A 237 -11.71 -4.88 19.00
CA LYS A 237 -13.02 -4.75 18.36
C LYS A 237 -13.47 -6.05 17.68
N LEU A 238 -12.58 -6.71 16.93
CA LEU A 238 -12.90 -7.97 16.26
C LEU A 238 -13.14 -9.12 17.23
N ARG A 239 -12.42 -9.18 18.35
CA ARG A 239 -12.67 -10.16 19.42
C ARG A 239 -14.01 -9.93 20.08
N ALA A 240 -14.36 -8.68 20.38
CA ALA A 240 -15.67 -8.32 20.94
C ALA A 240 -16.81 -8.70 19.97
N GLN A 241 -16.63 -8.47 18.67
CA GLN A 241 -17.58 -8.92 17.66
C GLN A 241 -17.74 -10.45 17.64
N ALA A 242 -16.63 -11.20 17.64
CA ALA A 242 -16.68 -12.66 17.68
C ALA A 242 -17.39 -13.17 18.96
N GLU A 243 -17.20 -12.49 20.09
CA GLU A 243 -17.90 -12.81 21.35
C GLU A 243 -19.40 -12.53 21.27
N GLN A 244 -19.80 -11.35 20.78
CA GLN A 244 -21.20 -10.97 20.59
C GLN A 244 -21.96 -11.97 19.71
N LEU A 245 -21.30 -12.47 18.65
CA LEU A 245 -21.87 -13.43 17.71
C LEU A 245 -21.73 -14.90 18.16
N ARG A 246 -21.17 -15.13 19.36
CA ARG A 246 -20.91 -16.46 19.96
C ARG A 246 -19.99 -17.34 19.11
N LEU A 247 -18.99 -16.73 18.47
CA LEU A 247 -17.99 -17.35 17.60
C LEU A 247 -16.60 -17.46 18.23
N THR A 248 -16.43 -17.20 19.53
CA THR A 248 -15.12 -17.19 20.22
C THR A 248 -14.33 -18.49 20.03
N CYS A 249 -15.01 -19.64 19.95
CA CYS A 249 -14.38 -20.95 19.70
C CYS A 249 -14.12 -21.25 18.22
N ARG A 250 -14.49 -20.35 17.31
CA ARG A 250 -14.41 -20.53 15.84
C ARG A 250 -13.58 -19.46 15.13
N VAL A 251 -13.08 -18.47 15.87
CA VAL A 251 -12.18 -17.43 15.35
C VAL A 251 -10.89 -17.46 16.15
N THR A 252 -9.74 -17.61 15.48
CA THR A 252 -8.43 -17.63 16.14
C THR A 252 -7.52 -16.57 15.56
N PHE A 253 -6.99 -15.70 16.42
CA PHE A 253 -5.97 -14.72 16.09
C PHE A 253 -4.61 -15.22 16.54
N THR A 254 -3.74 -15.61 15.61
CA THR A 254 -2.44 -16.20 15.96
C THR A 254 -1.40 -15.17 16.39
N GLY A 255 -1.59 -13.91 15.98
CA GLY A 255 -0.51 -12.92 15.97
C GLY A 255 0.48 -13.17 14.83
N TRP A 256 1.62 -12.48 14.88
CA TRP A 256 2.73 -12.72 13.95
C TRP A 256 3.31 -14.12 14.15
N VAL A 257 3.69 -14.77 13.06
CA VAL A 257 4.26 -16.12 13.04
C VAL A 257 5.58 -16.09 12.26
N PRO A 258 6.60 -16.87 12.65
CA PRO A 258 7.89 -16.88 11.96
C PRO A 258 7.83 -17.45 10.54
N SER A 259 6.94 -18.40 10.29
CA SER A 259 6.76 -19.04 8.98
C SER A 259 5.29 -19.15 8.66
N ILE A 260 4.89 -18.59 7.53
CA ILE A 260 3.49 -18.53 7.09
C ILE A 260 3.09 -19.74 6.22
N VAL A 261 4.05 -20.36 5.53
CA VAL A 261 3.81 -21.49 4.59
C VAL A 261 2.96 -22.60 5.22
N PRO A 262 3.23 -23.09 6.46
CA PRO A 262 2.41 -24.13 7.06
C PRO A 262 0.94 -23.76 7.25
N TYR A 263 0.63 -22.47 7.45
CA TYR A 263 -0.73 -22.00 7.64
C TYR A 263 -1.55 -22.06 6.35
N TYR A 264 -0.95 -21.73 5.20
CA TYR A 264 -1.60 -21.94 3.90
C TYR A 264 -1.94 -23.41 3.67
N HIS A 265 -1.08 -24.35 4.08
CA HIS A 265 -1.37 -25.78 3.98
C HIS A 265 -2.36 -26.32 5.02
N LEU A 266 -2.78 -25.51 6.00
CA LEU A 266 -3.95 -25.82 6.83
C LEU A 266 -5.26 -25.39 6.18
N ALA A 267 -5.20 -24.40 5.28
CA ALA A 267 -6.35 -23.73 4.71
C ALA A 267 -7.10 -24.60 3.70
N GLU A 268 -8.42 -24.53 3.77
CA GLU A 268 -9.29 -25.05 2.72
C GLU A 268 -9.63 -23.96 1.71
N ILE A 269 -9.76 -22.73 2.20
CA ILE A 269 -10.03 -21.51 1.44
C ILE A 269 -9.19 -20.39 2.04
N TYR A 270 -8.56 -19.59 1.17
CA TYR A 270 -7.99 -18.31 1.56
C TYR A 270 -9.00 -17.20 1.22
N VAL A 271 -9.23 -16.29 2.17
CA VAL A 271 -10.24 -15.24 2.03
C VAL A 271 -9.68 -13.86 2.41
N SER A 272 -9.93 -12.86 1.56
CA SER A 272 -9.61 -11.45 1.81
C SER A 272 -10.80 -10.55 1.54
N ALA A 273 -11.28 -9.83 2.55
CA ALA A 273 -12.37 -8.86 2.43
C ALA A 273 -11.87 -7.42 2.30
N SER A 274 -10.59 -7.22 1.99
CA SER A 274 -9.96 -5.89 2.01
C SER A 274 -10.70 -4.88 1.11
N GLN A 275 -10.94 -3.67 1.62
CA GLN A 275 -11.45 -2.54 0.85
C GLN A 275 -10.34 -1.77 0.13
N HIS A 276 -9.12 -1.87 0.65
CA HIS A 276 -7.93 -1.29 0.02
C HIS A 276 -6.78 -2.28 0.10
N GLU A 277 -6.23 -2.62 -1.06
CA GLU A 277 -5.11 -3.54 -1.23
C GLU A 277 -4.27 -3.11 -2.43
N GLY A 278 -3.01 -2.72 -2.19
CA GLY A 278 -2.12 -2.21 -3.23
C GLY A 278 -1.62 -3.29 -4.18
N PHE A 279 -1.48 -4.52 -3.68
CA PHE A 279 -1.08 -5.67 -4.49
C PHE A 279 -1.76 -6.96 -4.02
N GLY A 280 -1.62 -7.30 -2.73
CA GLY A 280 -2.22 -8.53 -2.18
C GLY A 280 -1.33 -9.77 -2.35
N VAL A 281 -0.07 -9.68 -1.92
CA VAL A 281 0.88 -10.82 -1.88
C VAL A 281 0.24 -12.10 -1.31
N PRO A 282 -0.52 -12.06 -0.21
CA PRO A 282 -1.21 -13.25 0.31
C PRO A 282 -2.07 -14.04 -0.68
N LEU A 283 -2.68 -13.39 -1.67
CA LEU A 283 -3.50 -14.07 -2.68
C LEU A 283 -2.61 -14.96 -3.56
N ILE A 284 -1.41 -14.49 -3.90
CA ILE A 284 -0.42 -15.21 -4.71
C ILE A 284 0.16 -16.36 -3.90
N GLU A 285 0.49 -16.13 -2.62
CA GLU A 285 0.96 -17.15 -1.69
C GLU A 285 -0.07 -18.29 -1.54
N ALA A 286 -1.35 -17.96 -1.39
CA ALA A 286 -2.45 -18.94 -1.33
C ALA A 286 -2.58 -19.74 -2.63
N MET A 287 -2.58 -19.07 -3.78
CA MET A 287 -2.61 -19.76 -5.08
C MET A 287 -1.40 -20.68 -5.27
N ALA A 288 -0.21 -20.25 -4.85
CA ALA A 288 1.02 -21.04 -4.92
C ALA A 288 0.97 -22.28 -4.01
N ALA A 289 0.32 -22.17 -2.85
CA ALA A 289 0.07 -23.29 -1.94
C ALA A 289 -1.06 -24.23 -2.39
N GLY A 290 -1.73 -23.93 -3.51
CA GLY A 290 -2.85 -24.71 -4.02
C GLY A 290 -4.14 -24.52 -3.22
N VAL A 291 -4.32 -23.34 -2.63
CA VAL A 291 -5.52 -22.97 -1.87
C VAL A 291 -6.42 -22.10 -2.76
N PRO A 292 -7.71 -22.43 -2.93
CA PRO A 292 -8.68 -21.55 -3.58
C PRO A 292 -8.75 -20.19 -2.90
N VAL A 293 -8.79 -19.13 -3.71
CA VAL A 293 -8.82 -17.75 -3.22
C VAL A 293 -10.19 -17.13 -3.47
N ILE A 294 -10.73 -16.48 -2.44
CA ILE A 294 -11.90 -15.61 -2.52
C ILE A 294 -11.47 -14.21 -2.08
N ALA A 295 -11.71 -13.19 -2.90
CA ALA A 295 -11.30 -11.82 -2.59
C ALA A 295 -12.37 -10.78 -2.91
N SER A 296 -12.41 -9.69 -2.14
CA SER A 296 -13.25 -8.54 -2.46
C SER A 296 -12.87 -7.95 -3.82
N ALA A 297 -13.85 -7.44 -4.55
CA ALA A 297 -13.67 -6.68 -5.78
C ALA A 297 -13.16 -5.26 -5.47
N SER A 298 -11.97 -5.17 -4.87
CA SER A 298 -11.37 -3.91 -4.42
C SER A 298 -9.86 -3.89 -4.62
N GLY A 299 -9.31 -2.69 -4.80
CA GLY A 299 -7.88 -2.48 -4.99
C GLY A 299 -7.33 -3.30 -6.15
N ALA A 300 -6.16 -3.89 -5.96
CA ALA A 300 -5.49 -4.72 -6.95
C ALA A 300 -6.01 -6.17 -7.04
N MET A 301 -6.89 -6.60 -6.13
CA MET A 301 -7.23 -8.03 -5.98
C MET A 301 -7.88 -8.64 -7.23
N PRO A 302 -8.86 -7.99 -7.91
CA PRO A 302 -9.41 -8.51 -9.17
C PRO A 302 -8.35 -8.67 -10.25
N TRP A 303 -7.41 -7.73 -10.35
CA TRP A 303 -6.33 -7.79 -11.32
C TRP A 303 -5.34 -8.94 -10.99
N VAL A 304 -4.96 -9.12 -9.72
CA VAL A 304 -4.10 -10.23 -9.31
C VAL A 304 -4.73 -11.59 -9.61
N LEU A 305 -6.04 -11.72 -9.40
CA LEU A 305 -6.79 -12.95 -9.70
C LEU A 305 -7.16 -13.13 -11.16
N ASN A 306 -6.80 -12.19 -12.05
CA ASN A 306 -7.24 -12.18 -13.44
C ASN A 306 -8.77 -12.25 -13.60
N ALA A 307 -9.50 -11.62 -12.67
CA ALA A 307 -10.96 -11.60 -12.61
C ALA A 307 -11.58 -10.37 -13.29
N GLN A 308 -10.78 -9.58 -14.02
CA GLN A 308 -11.23 -8.41 -14.77
C GLN A 308 -11.54 -8.71 -16.24
N THR A 309 -11.04 -9.83 -16.78
CA THR A 309 -11.24 -10.22 -18.19
C THR A 309 -12.49 -11.05 -18.37
N SER A 310 -12.59 -12.17 -17.65
CA SER A 310 -13.77 -13.03 -17.60
C SER A 310 -13.73 -13.99 -16.40
N ASP A 311 -14.90 -14.42 -15.94
CA ASP A 311 -15.03 -15.49 -14.93
C ASP A 311 -14.41 -16.82 -15.40
N ALA A 312 -14.33 -17.03 -16.71
CA ALA A 312 -13.73 -18.21 -17.33
C ALA A 312 -12.19 -18.24 -17.22
N GLU A 313 -11.54 -17.11 -16.92
CA GLU A 313 -10.09 -17.01 -16.78
C GLU A 313 -9.64 -16.68 -15.34
N ALA A 314 -10.57 -16.30 -14.48
CA ALA A 314 -10.29 -15.94 -13.09
C ALA A 314 -9.64 -17.10 -12.32
N ALA A 315 -8.53 -16.80 -11.65
CA ALA A 315 -7.76 -17.70 -10.79
C ALA A 315 -8.26 -17.75 -9.34
N GLY A 316 -9.23 -16.91 -9.02
CA GLY A 316 -9.96 -16.88 -7.74
C GLY A 316 -11.39 -16.38 -7.97
N LEU A 317 -12.22 -16.47 -6.93
CA LEU A 317 -13.57 -15.88 -6.95
C LEU A 317 -13.53 -14.47 -6.38
N VAL A 318 -14.32 -13.58 -6.96
CA VAL A 318 -14.48 -12.21 -6.48
C VAL A 318 -15.91 -11.96 -6.01
N PHE A 319 -16.06 -11.09 -5.01
CA PHE A 319 -17.37 -10.66 -4.51
C PHE A 319 -17.40 -9.13 -4.35
N PRO A 320 -18.57 -8.47 -4.46
CA PRO A 320 -18.68 -7.02 -4.26
C PRO A 320 -18.16 -6.58 -2.89
N ALA A 321 -17.45 -5.46 -2.85
CA ALA A 321 -16.83 -4.98 -1.63
C ALA A 321 -17.86 -4.63 -0.56
N GLY A 322 -17.73 -5.23 0.63
CA GLY A 322 -18.67 -5.01 1.74
C GLY A 322 -19.90 -5.92 1.74
N ASP A 323 -20.08 -6.75 0.71
CA ASP A 323 -21.23 -7.65 0.58
C ASP A 323 -20.95 -9.02 1.24
N VAL A 324 -21.54 -9.22 2.43
CA VAL A 324 -21.39 -10.45 3.22
C VAL A 324 -22.12 -11.61 2.57
N ASP A 325 -23.30 -11.38 1.99
CA ASP A 325 -24.12 -12.45 1.41
C ASP A 325 -23.44 -13.01 0.16
N ALA A 326 -22.85 -12.14 -0.66
CA ALA A 326 -22.04 -12.56 -1.80
C ALA A 326 -20.78 -13.33 -1.34
N LEU A 327 -20.11 -12.88 -0.28
CA LEU A 327 -18.97 -13.61 0.30
C LEU A 327 -19.37 -15.01 0.78
N VAL A 328 -20.48 -15.11 1.51
CA VAL A 328 -21.07 -16.39 1.97
C VAL A 328 -21.35 -17.30 0.78
N GLY A 329 -21.98 -16.78 -0.27
CA GLY A 329 -22.25 -17.52 -1.51
C GLY A 329 -20.97 -18.09 -2.16
N GLN A 330 -19.91 -17.29 -2.26
CA GLN A 330 -18.62 -17.78 -2.81
C GLN A 330 -17.95 -18.82 -1.91
N ILE A 331 -18.04 -18.68 -0.58
CA ILE A 331 -17.50 -19.68 0.37
C ILE A 331 -18.26 -21.00 0.20
N THR A 332 -19.59 -20.97 0.23
CA THR A 332 -20.45 -22.15 0.02
C THR A 332 -20.12 -22.83 -1.31
N ARG A 333 -20.00 -22.06 -2.39
CA ARG A 333 -19.63 -22.59 -3.72
C ARG A 333 -18.32 -23.38 -3.69
N VAL A 334 -17.28 -22.87 -3.02
CA VAL A 334 -15.99 -23.58 -2.92
C VAL A 334 -16.07 -24.83 -2.04
N LEU A 335 -16.89 -24.80 -0.98
CA LEU A 335 -17.08 -25.93 -0.07
C LEU A 335 -17.92 -27.05 -0.70
N GLU A 336 -18.89 -26.72 -1.55
CA GLU A 336 -19.88 -27.67 -2.10
C GLU A 336 -19.56 -28.14 -3.52
N GLU A 337 -18.80 -27.38 -4.30
CA GLU A 337 -18.48 -27.72 -5.70
C GLU A 337 -16.99 -28.09 -5.88
N PRO A 338 -16.61 -29.39 -5.77
CA PRO A 338 -15.24 -29.84 -5.98
C PRO A 338 -14.65 -29.46 -7.35
N ALA A 339 -15.49 -29.36 -8.37
CA ALA A 339 -15.09 -28.94 -9.72
C ALA A 339 -14.62 -27.48 -9.76
N VAL A 340 -15.30 -26.58 -9.06
CA VAL A 340 -14.87 -25.18 -8.91
C VAL A 340 -13.54 -25.12 -8.19
N ARG A 341 -13.41 -25.80 -7.05
CA ARG A 341 -12.16 -25.87 -6.28
C ARG A 341 -10.98 -26.33 -7.14
N LYS A 342 -11.13 -27.44 -7.88
CA LYS A 342 -10.10 -27.97 -8.77
C LYS A 342 -9.72 -26.98 -9.89
N THR A 343 -10.72 -26.28 -10.43
CA THR A 343 -10.52 -25.28 -11.49
C THR A 343 -9.75 -24.08 -10.98
N LEU A 344 -10.12 -23.53 -9.82
CA LEU A 344 -9.45 -22.39 -9.19
C LEU A 344 -7.99 -22.73 -8.86
N ILE A 345 -7.72 -23.92 -8.29
CA ILE A 345 -6.34 -24.35 -7.99
C ILE A 345 -5.51 -24.44 -9.27
N LYS A 346 -6.04 -25.05 -10.34
CA LYS A 346 -5.35 -25.15 -11.63
C LYS A 346 -5.02 -23.78 -12.21
N ARG A 347 -5.99 -22.86 -12.22
CA ARG A 347 -5.81 -21.50 -12.73
C ARG A 347 -4.86 -20.68 -11.84
N GLY A 348 -4.94 -20.85 -10.52
CA GLY A 348 -4.01 -20.27 -9.56
C GLY A 348 -2.57 -20.64 -9.85
N TYR A 349 -2.28 -21.93 -10.08
CA TYR A 349 -0.93 -22.37 -10.44
C TYR A 349 -0.40 -21.78 -11.75
N HIS A 350 -1.28 -21.52 -12.71
CA HIS A 350 -0.90 -20.82 -13.94
C HIS A 350 -0.64 -19.33 -13.66
N ARG A 351 -1.55 -18.68 -12.93
CA ARG A 351 -1.48 -17.24 -12.65
C ARG A 351 -0.27 -16.83 -11.83
N VAL A 352 0.14 -17.64 -10.85
CA VAL A 352 1.30 -17.31 -10.01
C VAL A 352 2.63 -17.23 -10.78
N ALA A 353 2.72 -17.81 -11.98
CA ALA A 353 3.90 -17.71 -12.82
C ALA A 353 4.21 -16.25 -13.22
N ASP A 354 3.19 -15.40 -13.30
CA ASP A 354 3.35 -13.97 -13.63
C ASP A 354 3.99 -13.15 -12.49
N PHE A 355 4.08 -13.74 -11.28
CA PHE A 355 4.50 -13.09 -10.05
C PHE A 355 5.71 -13.76 -9.39
N SER A 356 6.46 -14.58 -10.13
CA SER A 356 7.70 -15.18 -9.62
C SER A 356 8.78 -14.13 -9.38
N GLU A 357 9.75 -14.44 -8.51
CA GLU A 357 10.94 -13.61 -8.32
C GLU A 357 11.72 -13.38 -9.61
N GLU A 358 11.76 -14.38 -10.51
CA GLU A 358 12.38 -14.26 -11.84
C GLU A 358 11.69 -13.17 -12.69
N GLN A 359 10.36 -13.20 -12.74
CA GLN A 359 9.59 -12.19 -13.48
C GLN A 359 9.75 -10.79 -12.86
N PHE A 360 9.77 -10.71 -11.53
CA PHE A 360 10.08 -9.46 -10.84
C PHE A 360 11.47 -8.94 -11.23
N ASN A 361 12.51 -9.78 -11.12
CA ASN A 361 13.89 -9.40 -11.43
C ASN A 361 14.04 -8.89 -12.87
N HIS A 362 13.42 -9.59 -13.83
CA HIS A 362 13.42 -9.18 -15.23
C HIS A 362 12.79 -7.79 -15.44
N ARG A 363 11.60 -7.57 -14.86
CA ARG A 363 10.86 -6.29 -14.99
C ARG A 363 11.55 -5.15 -14.24
N ALA A 364 12.04 -5.41 -13.04
CA ALA A 364 12.78 -4.44 -12.22
C ALA A 364 14.06 -3.98 -12.94
N ALA A 365 14.85 -4.92 -13.50
CA ALA A 365 16.03 -4.58 -14.27
C ALA A 365 15.70 -3.66 -15.46
N LYS A 366 14.64 -3.98 -16.22
CA LYS A 366 14.18 -3.16 -17.35
C LYS A 366 13.82 -1.73 -16.92
N VAL A 367 13.09 -1.59 -15.82
CA VAL A 367 12.66 -0.30 -15.27
C VAL A 367 13.84 0.53 -14.75
N LEU A 368 14.85 -0.10 -14.15
CA LEU A 368 16.07 0.59 -13.74
C LEU A 368 16.87 1.14 -14.93
N HIS A 369 16.97 0.37 -16.04
CA HIS A 369 17.58 0.86 -17.29
C HIS A 369 16.79 2.04 -17.89
N GLU A 370 15.46 1.99 -17.82
CA GLU A 370 14.61 3.08 -18.27
C GLU A 370 14.80 4.34 -17.42
N ALA A 371 14.92 4.20 -16.10
CA ALA A 371 15.20 5.32 -15.20
C ALA A 371 16.56 5.99 -15.52
N GLU A 372 17.59 5.18 -15.82
CA GLU A 372 18.90 5.67 -16.27
C GLU A 372 18.78 6.44 -17.59
N ALA A 373 18.02 5.92 -18.57
CA ALA A 373 17.79 6.59 -19.85
C ALA A 373 17.05 7.93 -19.68
N LEU A 374 16.02 7.97 -18.83
CA LEU A 374 15.28 9.21 -18.52
C LEU A 374 16.15 10.25 -17.82
N ALA A 375 17.03 9.83 -16.91
CA ALA A 375 17.95 10.74 -16.24
C ALA A 375 18.97 11.40 -17.20
N ARG A 376 19.38 10.69 -18.26
CA ARG A 376 20.23 11.27 -19.33
C ARG A 376 19.50 12.30 -20.19
N GLN A 377 18.17 12.20 -20.30
CA GLN A 377 17.36 13.14 -21.08
C GLN A 377 17.11 14.46 -20.34
N GLY A 378 17.27 14.48 -19.01
CA GLY A 378 17.11 15.68 -18.21
C GLY A 378 16.63 15.40 -16.79
N PRO A 379 16.31 16.46 -16.04
CA PRO A 379 15.87 16.33 -14.66
C PRO A 379 14.51 15.60 -14.53
N PRO A 380 14.10 15.23 -13.31
CA PRO A 380 12.74 14.81 -13.01
C PRO A 380 11.69 15.80 -13.54
N PRO A 381 10.45 15.35 -13.81
CA PRO A 381 9.41 16.24 -14.30
C PRO A 381 9.16 17.37 -13.30
N ALA A 382 8.98 18.60 -13.81
CA ALA A 382 8.61 19.72 -12.96
C ALA A 382 7.21 19.46 -12.39
N ALA A 383 7.06 19.59 -11.06
CA ALA A 383 5.76 19.49 -10.40
C ALA A 383 4.73 20.36 -11.10
N TYR A 384 3.57 19.79 -11.42
CA TYR A 384 2.43 20.58 -11.87
C TYR A 384 2.08 21.56 -10.76
N ARG A 385 2.34 22.84 -11.01
CA ARG A 385 1.94 23.94 -10.15
C ARG A 385 1.03 24.83 -10.98
N PRO A 386 -0.28 24.93 -10.66
CA PRO A 386 -1.10 25.95 -11.27
C PRO A 386 -0.49 27.31 -10.90
N LYS A 387 -0.07 28.10 -11.90
CA LYS A 387 0.40 29.47 -11.66
C LYS A 387 -0.71 30.24 -10.95
N ASN A 388 -0.38 30.92 -9.84
CA ASN A 388 -1.31 31.65 -8.97
C ASN A 388 -2.30 30.75 -8.20
N SER A 389 -1.84 29.57 -7.77
CA SER A 389 -2.67 28.67 -6.96
C SER A 389 -2.70 29.08 -5.48
N LEU A 390 -3.81 28.78 -4.79
CA LEU A 390 -3.84 28.74 -3.31
C LEU A 390 -2.72 27.84 -2.76
N TYR A 391 -2.29 26.83 -3.52
CA TYR A 391 -1.14 25.97 -3.21
C TYR A 391 0.16 26.76 -2.97
N ASP A 392 0.48 27.74 -3.82
CA ASP A 392 1.65 28.61 -3.64
C ASP A 392 1.52 29.51 -2.39
N GLN A 393 0.29 29.80 -1.94
CA GLN A 393 -0.01 30.58 -0.74
C GLN A 393 -0.10 29.72 0.54
N ALA A 394 -0.45 28.44 0.41
CA ALA A 394 -0.58 27.47 1.49
C ALA A 394 0.76 26.89 1.93
N ASP A 395 1.74 26.77 1.01
CA ASP A 395 3.12 26.32 1.30
C ASP A 395 3.96 27.40 2.05
N VAL A 396 3.35 28.55 2.41
CA VAL A 396 4.01 29.70 3.06
C VAL A 396 4.30 29.45 4.55
N ALA A 397 3.73 28.42 5.17
CA ALA A 397 4.07 28.11 6.56
C ALA A 397 5.37 27.26 6.65
N LEU A 398 6.47 27.97 6.95
CA LEU A 398 7.55 27.54 7.85
C LEU A 398 8.83 26.88 7.33
N ARG A 399 9.04 26.63 6.03
CA ARG A 399 10.33 26.04 5.63
C ARG A 399 11.54 26.99 5.72
N ARG A 400 11.32 28.31 5.90
CA ARG A 400 12.37 29.35 6.04
C ARG A 400 11.96 30.61 6.84
N TYR A 401 11.13 30.50 7.89
CA TYR A 401 10.75 31.70 8.66
C TYR A 401 11.91 32.16 9.57
N ARG A 402 12.61 33.22 9.18
CA ARG A 402 13.55 33.96 10.05
C ARG A 402 12.84 35.20 10.58
N VAL A 403 12.79 35.37 11.90
CA VAL A 403 12.34 36.62 12.52
C VAL A 403 13.37 37.71 12.21
N ARG A 404 13.08 38.61 11.27
CA ARG A 404 13.90 39.79 11.03
C ARG A 404 13.40 40.93 11.90
N SER A 405 14.07 41.17 13.02
CA SER A 405 13.93 42.40 13.80
C SER A 405 14.95 43.43 13.32
N ARG A 406 14.55 44.70 13.25
CA ARG A 406 15.49 45.82 13.01
C ARG A 406 16.33 46.15 14.26
N VAL A 407 16.09 45.47 15.38
CA VAL A 407 16.84 45.60 16.62
C VAL A 407 17.67 44.33 16.82
N PRO A 408 19.03 44.41 16.83
CA PRO A 408 19.92 43.25 16.74
C PRO A 408 19.72 42.17 17.81
N ILE A 409 19.24 42.55 18.99
CA ILE A 409 19.11 41.67 20.16
C ILE A 409 17.75 40.95 20.17
N LEU A 410 16.71 41.55 19.59
CA LEU A 410 15.34 41.02 19.69
C LEU A 410 15.12 39.77 18.83
N GLY A 411 15.78 39.64 17.68
CA GLY A 411 15.69 38.44 16.84
C GLY A 411 16.21 37.19 17.55
N PRO A 412 17.49 37.18 17.99
CA PRO A 412 18.07 36.08 18.76
C PRO A 412 17.37 35.86 20.11
N LEU A 413 16.89 36.91 20.78
CA LEU A 413 16.14 36.78 22.02
C LEU A 413 14.76 36.15 21.81
N ILE A 414 14.05 36.47 20.72
CA ILE A 414 12.77 35.81 20.38
C ILE A 414 13.02 34.35 19.98
N GLU A 415 14.07 34.05 19.21
CA GLU A 415 14.47 32.66 18.91
C GLU A 415 14.83 31.90 20.20
N TRP A 416 15.60 32.51 21.11
CA TRP A 416 16.02 31.92 22.37
C TRP A 416 14.84 31.75 23.36
N ILE A 417 13.95 32.75 23.48
CA ILE A 417 12.72 32.65 24.28
C ILE A 417 11.85 31.55 23.69
N ARG A 418 11.70 31.46 22.37
CA ARG A 418 10.90 30.39 21.76
C ARG A 418 11.52 29.02 22.04
N TYR A 419 12.84 28.88 21.87
CA TYR A 419 13.59 27.65 22.15
C TYR A 419 13.50 27.23 23.63
N ASN A 420 13.55 28.18 24.57
CA ASN A 420 13.59 27.88 26.00
C ASN A 420 12.21 27.90 26.69
N SER A 421 11.25 28.69 26.22
CA SER A 421 9.89 28.77 26.78
C SER A 421 8.96 27.66 26.30
N THR A 422 9.32 26.92 25.24
CA THR A 422 8.60 25.71 24.82
C THR A 422 9.24 24.41 25.32
N THR A 423 10.20 24.46 26.25
CA THR A 423 10.83 23.25 26.81
C THR A 423 9.84 22.32 27.55
N HIS A 424 8.69 22.84 27.99
CA HIS A 424 7.60 22.03 28.57
C HIS A 424 6.59 21.53 27.52
N ILE A 425 6.64 22.04 26.30
CA ILE A 425 5.79 21.67 25.17
C ILE A 425 6.70 20.98 24.15
N LYS A 426 6.94 19.67 24.35
CA LYS A 426 7.77 18.85 23.45
C LYS A 426 7.47 19.15 21.98
N GLU A 427 8.53 19.35 21.19
CA GLU A 427 8.56 19.69 19.75
C GLU A 427 7.52 18.93 18.90
N ALA A 428 7.22 17.68 19.25
CA ALA A 428 6.22 16.86 18.58
C ALA A 428 4.78 17.43 18.54
N TYR A 429 4.39 18.32 19.47
CA TYR A 429 3.02 18.84 19.51
C TYR A 429 2.81 20.03 18.56
N LEU A 430 3.77 20.95 18.48
CA LEU A 430 3.67 22.12 17.61
C LEU A 430 3.83 21.73 16.14
N ASP A 431 4.78 20.84 15.84
CA ASP A 431 4.99 20.32 14.49
C ASP A 431 3.74 19.60 13.98
N ARG A 432 3.05 18.84 14.83
CA ARG A 432 1.83 18.14 14.43
C ARG A 432 0.67 19.09 14.13
N ILE A 433 0.48 20.14 14.92
CA ILE A 433 -0.55 21.16 14.65
C ILE A 433 -0.26 21.89 13.35
N ILE A 434 1.01 22.28 13.14
CA ILE A 434 1.44 22.98 11.93
C ILE A 434 1.32 22.08 10.71
N GLU A 435 1.74 20.82 10.80
CA GLU A 435 1.60 19.83 9.73
C GLU A 435 0.14 19.56 9.41
N GLN A 436 -0.72 19.44 10.43
CA GLN A 436 -2.16 19.32 10.24
C GLN A 436 -2.74 20.56 9.53
N GLN A 437 -2.29 21.77 9.88
CA GLN A 437 -2.75 22.98 9.21
C GLN A 437 -2.27 23.05 7.74
N VAL A 438 -1.01 22.68 7.47
CA VAL A 438 -0.48 22.63 6.10
C VAL A 438 -1.21 21.58 5.26
N LEU A 439 -1.46 20.39 5.83
CA LEU A 439 -2.24 19.34 5.18
C LEU A 439 -3.67 19.78 4.92
N HIS A 440 -4.33 20.41 5.89
CA HIS A 440 -5.67 20.95 5.74
C HIS A 440 -5.75 21.99 4.63
N ASN A 441 -4.78 22.92 4.58
CA ASN A 441 -4.71 23.93 3.53
C ASN A 441 -4.49 23.31 2.14
N ARG A 442 -3.68 22.24 2.03
CA ARG A 442 -3.46 21.52 0.77
C ARG A 442 -4.72 20.82 0.29
N LEU A 443 -5.41 20.09 1.18
CA LEU A 443 -6.66 19.39 0.87
C LEU A 443 -7.75 20.37 0.42
N LEU A 444 -7.92 21.48 1.14
CA LEU A 444 -8.84 22.55 0.76
C LEU A 444 -8.52 23.13 -0.62
N ALA A 445 -7.24 23.35 -0.92
CA ALA A 445 -6.85 23.87 -2.22
C ALA A 445 -7.18 22.88 -3.35
N ASP A 446 -6.95 21.58 -3.15
CA ASP A 446 -7.31 20.53 -4.12
C ASP A 446 -8.82 20.44 -4.35
N GLU A 447 -9.64 20.47 -3.29
CA GLU A 447 -11.11 20.50 -3.43
C GLU A 447 -11.58 21.73 -4.21
N ILE A 448 -11.01 22.90 -3.93
CA ILE A 448 -11.32 24.13 -4.67
C ILE A 448 -10.95 23.99 -6.16
N PHE A 449 -9.82 23.34 -6.48
CA PHE A 449 -9.43 23.10 -7.87
C PHE A 449 -10.36 22.12 -8.58
N GLN A 450 -10.78 21.05 -7.91
CA GLN A 450 -11.76 20.10 -8.46
C GLN A 450 -13.11 20.77 -8.70
N LEU A 451 -13.62 21.53 -7.72
CA LEU A 451 -14.84 22.30 -7.87
C LEU A 451 -14.76 23.29 -9.03
N LYS A 452 -13.63 24.00 -9.17
CA LYS A 452 -13.41 24.92 -10.29
C LYS A 452 -13.44 24.19 -11.64
N ALA A 453 -12.78 23.03 -11.74
CA ALA A 453 -12.77 22.22 -12.96
C ALA A 453 -14.18 21.74 -13.32
N GLU A 454 -14.94 21.29 -12.34
CA GLU A 454 -16.33 20.83 -12.52
C GLU A 454 -17.28 21.96 -12.91
N ILE A 455 -17.17 23.13 -12.26
CA ILE A 455 -17.92 24.33 -12.64
C ILE A 455 -17.59 24.75 -14.07
N THR A 456 -16.31 24.66 -14.46
CA THR A 456 -15.89 24.99 -15.84
C THR A 456 -16.50 24.02 -16.83
N ARG A 457 -16.45 22.70 -16.54
CA ARG A 457 -17.08 21.65 -17.35
C ARG A 457 -18.58 21.89 -17.52
N LEU A 458 -19.31 22.09 -16.43
CA LEU A 458 -20.75 22.34 -16.45
C LEU A 458 -21.09 23.61 -17.22
N ARG A 459 -20.29 24.69 -17.10
CA ARG A 459 -20.48 25.91 -17.87
C ARG A 459 -20.27 25.68 -19.37
N ASP A 460 -19.25 24.90 -19.75
CA ASP A 460 -18.96 24.60 -21.14
C ASP A 460 -19.98 23.59 -21.75
N GLU A 461 -20.62 22.76 -20.93
CA GLU A 461 -21.77 21.93 -21.31
C GLU A 461 -23.01 22.81 -21.51
N TRP A 462 -23.31 23.72 -20.57
CA TRP A 462 -24.45 24.64 -20.67
C TRP A 462 -24.34 25.63 -21.84
N GLY A 463 -23.13 26.11 -22.14
CA GLY A 463 -22.89 27.00 -23.29
C GLY A 463 -23.14 26.31 -24.63
N ARG A 464 -22.88 25.00 -24.72
CA ARG A 464 -23.18 24.20 -25.92
C ARG A 464 -24.66 23.90 -26.07
N ASP A 465 -25.36 23.65 -24.97
CA ASP A 465 -26.82 23.50 -24.99
C ASP A 465 -27.51 24.80 -25.43
N ALA A 466 -27.04 25.97 -24.95
CA ALA A 466 -27.57 27.28 -25.35
C ALA A 466 -27.32 27.61 -26.84
N GLU A 467 -26.14 27.29 -27.38
CA GLU A 467 -25.86 27.44 -28.82
C GLU A 467 -26.71 26.48 -29.67
N SER A 468 -26.99 25.26 -29.18
CA SER A 468 -27.87 24.33 -29.89
C SER A 468 -29.35 24.75 -29.88
N ASP A 469 -29.82 25.41 -28.81
CA ASP A 469 -31.16 25.99 -28.72
C ASP A 469 -31.33 27.26 -29.58
N GLU A 470 -30.26 28.05 -29.80
CA GLU A 470 -30.26 29.17 -30.75
C GLU A 470 -30.25 28.68 -32.21
N LEU A 471 -29.43 27.66 -32.54
CA LEU A 471 -29.43 27.03 -33.87
C LEU A 471 -30.76 26.32 -34.20
N ALA A 472 -31.49 25.83 -33.20
CA ALA A 472 -32.83 25.25 -33.38
C ALA A 472 -33.89 26.34 -33.63
N LYS A 473 -33.70 27.57 -33.13
CA LYS A 473 -34.60 28.71 -33.38
C LYS A 473 -34.35 29.36 -34.73
N ASP A 474 -33.10 29.49 -35.16
CA ASP A 474 -32.77 30.03 -36.50
C ASP A 474 -33.24 29.11 -37.63
N ASN A 475 -33.28 27.79 -37.44
CA ASN A 475 -33.83 26.84 -38.42
C ASN A 475 -35.37 26.82 -38.48
N LEU A 476 -36.07 27.48 -37.56
CA LEU A 476 -37.53 27.62 -37.59
C LEU A 476 -37.99 28.88 -38.34
N ASP A 477 -37.13 29.91 -38.45
CA ASP A 477 -37.46 31.18 -39.13
C ASP A 477 -37.22 31.14 -40.66
N ASP A 478 -36.52 30.13 -41.19
CA ASP A 478 -36.27 29.94 -42.63
C ASP A 478 -37.35 29.07 -43.35
N SER A 479 -38.49 28.82 -42.71
CA SER A 479 -39.55 27.93 -43.24
C SER A 479 -40.92 28.58 -43.50
N HIS A 480 -40.98 29.91 -43.71
CA HIS A 480 -42.21 30.63 -44.08
C HIS A 480 -42.12 31.45 -45.37
#